data_AF-A0A1G2Z7M7-F1
#
_entry.id   AF-A0A1G2Z7M7-F1
#
_cell.length_a   1.000
_cell.length_b   1.000
_cell.length_c   1.000
_cell.angle_alpha   90.00
_cell.angle_beta   90.00
_cell.angle_gamma   90.00
#
_symmetry.space_group_name_H-M   'P 1'
#
loop_
_entity.id
_entity.type
_entity.pdbx_description
1 polymer ?
#
loop_
_entity_poly.entity_id
_entity_poly.type
_entity_poly.pdbx_seq_one_letter_code
_entity_poly.pdbx_strand_id
1 'polypeptide(L)'
;MGFLLLSRVALVTPIRRQEDVGADAFGTLVRPDGNRRLVSDISFLVQLKAASFTSVCYDTPDALTWVTNLEIPLFIGRVTLNPSGVELFSTQRLHQILLEQPYDKIHLLLDSGDESSKSPVGCRRANIGPPVHFWSLEDAAQPDFLKRAYEILRPHVEHMRRNRLLRGLGYQHLLRWDTGRPPVDGGIMVLRSPRDNSRNTLCEMVPHVHKVFLDVLGERRYADFPILISLVEMMRRQGVDPDPGNVVLRMVASIAQGPDIADEDVIRLRYLAGFSGLCLSHLTLREESLGAIPEDVQKLAMVDVPLTDAGIVHLQRLNRLTRLNLEGTQITDCGLDRLATIRSLRWLNIRRTRVTPAGIDRLKASLPKIEIVC
;
A
#
# COMPACT_ATOMS: atom_id res chain seq x y z
N MET A 1 25.42 -27.06 -6.33
CA MET A 1 26.05 -25.87 -5.72
C MET A 1 25.01 -24.84 -5.28
N GLY A 2 24.19 -24.28 -6.19
CA GLY A 2 23.18 -23.26 -5.84
C GLY A 2 22.29 -23.62 -4.64
N PHE A 3 21.72 -24.83 -4.62
CA PHE A 3 20.92 -25.30 -3.47
C PHE A 3 21.68 -25.34 -2.14
N LEU A 4 22.96 -25.72 -2.15
CA LEU A 4 23.81 -25.75 -0.95
C LEU A 4 24.15 -24.35 -0.44
N LEU A 5 24.30 -23.38 -1.34
CA LEU A 5 24.53 -21.99 -0.96
C LEU A 5 23.25 -21.34 -0.43
N LEU A 6 22.10 -21.65 -1.03
CA LEU A 6 20.79 -21.16 -0.57
C LEU A 6 20.36 -21.77 0.76
N SER A 7 20.74 -23.03 1.05
CA SER A 7 20.40 -23.68 2.32
C SER A 7 21.05 -23.02 3.54
N ARG A 8 21.99 -22.08 3.33
CA ARG A 8 22.61 -21.26 4.37
C ARG A 8 21.76 -20.10 4.85
N VAL A 9 20.74 -19.71 4.07
CA VAL A 9 19.85 -18.58 4.40
C VAL A 9 18.38 -19.00 4.50
N ALA A 10 18.03 -20.17 3.96
CA ALA A 10 16.66 -20.66 3.87
C ALA A 10 16.56 -22.19 4.02
N LEU A 11 15.39 -22.67 4.42
CA LEU A 11 14.99 -24.07 4.18
C LEU A 11 14.65 -24.21 2.71
N VAL A 12 15.42 -25.02 1.97
CA VAL A 12 15.33 -25.12 0.51
C VAL A 12 14.81 -26.50 0.10
N THR A 13 13.72 -26.51 -0.65
CA THR A 13 13.18 -27.70 -1.30
C THR A 13 13.34 -27.58 -2.81
N PRO A 14 14.07 -28.49 -3.47
CA PRO A 14 14.20 -28.47 -4.93
C PRO A 14 12.85 -28.81 -5.59
N ILE A 15 12.50 -28.07 -6.63
CA ILE A 15 11.31 -28.32 -7.43
C ILE A 15 11.74 -29.15 -8.64
N ARG A 16 11.25 -30.39 -8.74
CA ARG A 16 11.47 -31.20 -9.94
C ARG A 16 10.60 -30.64 -11.05
N ARG A 17 11.20 -30.13 -12.11
CA ARG A 17 10.46 -29.67 -13.29
C ARG A 17 10.43 -30.74 -14.37
N GLN A 18 9.34 -30.76 -15.12
CA GLN A 18 9.20 -31.53 -16.36
C GLN A 18 9.53 -30.68 -17.60
N GLU A 19 9.62 -29.36 -17.46
CA GLU A 19 9.84 -28.38 -18.53
C GLU A 19 10.98 -27.39 -18.20
N ASP A 20 11.50 -26.70 -19.22
CA ASP A 20 12.60 -25.73 -19.10
C ASP A 20 12.21 -24.41 -18.39
N VAL A 21 10.93 -24.22 -18.09
CA VAL A 21 10.39 -23.00 -17.48
C VAL A 21 9.92 -23.26 -16.05
N GLY A 22 10.22 -22.36 -15.11
CA GLY A 22 9.78 -22.48 -13.72
C GLY A 22 10.76 -21.93 -12.67
N ALA A 23 10.54 -22.33 -11.41
CA ALA A 23 11.46 -22.13 -10.28
C ALA A 23 12.18 -23.44 -9.92
N ASP A 24 13.48 -23.37 -9.61
CA ASP A 24 14.35 -24.54 -9.35
C ASP A 24 14.26 -24.96 -7.89
N ALA A 25 13.95 -24.01 -7.02
CA ALA A 25 13.77 -24.23 -5.60
C ALA A 25 12.64 -23.37 -5.04
N PHE A 26 12.00 -23.93 -4.01
CA PHE A 26 11.21 -23.21 -3.04
C PHE A 26 12.05 -23.01 -1.78
N GLY A 27 12.22 -21.77 -1.35
CA GLY A 27 12.98 -21.38 -0.16
C GLY A 27 12.07 -20.77 0.90
N THR A 28 12.28 -21.08 2.17
CA THR A 28 11.70 -20.33 3.29
C THR A 28 12.81 -19.75 4.14
N LEU A 29 12.90 -18.42 4.22
CA LEU A 29 13.91 -17.72 5.01
C LEU A 29 13.82 -18.15 6.47
N VAL A 30 14.98 -18.25 7.09
CA VAL A 30 15.12 -18.66 8.48
C VAL A 30 15.74 -17.52 9.27
N ARG A 31 15.16 -17.20 10.43
CA ARG A 31 15.75 -16.25 11.38
C ARG A 31 16.26 -16.95 12.63
N PRO A 32 17.34 -16.44 13.24
CA PRO A 32 17.71 -16.82 14.59
C PRO A 32 16.68 -16.28 15.59
N ASP A 33 16.18 -17.14 16.45
CA ASP A 33 15.37 -16.82 17.63
C ASP A 33 16.23 -17.16 18.86
N GLY A 34 16.30 -16.25 19.85
CA GLY A 34 17.17 -16.39 21.01
C GLY A 34 17.15 -17.82 21.60
N ASN A 35 18.31 -18.33 22.04
CA ASN A 35 18.60 -19.75 22.33
C ASN A 35 18.86 -20.67 21.12
N ARG A 36 19.64 -20.23 20.12
CA ARG A 36 20.10 -21.07 18.98
C ARG A 36 18.97 -21.76 18.20
N ARG A 37 17.73 -21.25 18.32
CA ARG A 37 16.59 -21.78 17.56
C ARG A 37 16.52 -21.06 16.22
N LEU A 38 16.10 -21.81 15.22
CA LEU A 38 15.90 -21.32 13.87
C LEU A 38 14.40 -21.37 13.60
N VAL A 39 13.83 -20.23 13.23
CA VAL A 39 12.39 -20.09 12.97
C VAL A 39 12.19 -19.76 11.50
N SER A 40 11.34 -20.53 10.82
CA SER A 40 10.89 -20.24 9.46
C SER A 40 10.04 -18.97 9.45
N ASP A 41 10.31 -18.07 8.50
CA ASP A 41 9.62 -16.78 8.42
C ASP A 41 8.84 -16.65 7.11
N ILE A 42 9.53 -16.35 6.00
CA ILE A 42 8.88 -15.95 4.75
C ILE A 42 9.44 -16.73 3.55
N SER A 43 8.53 -17.18 2.67
CA SER A 43 8.88 -18.03 1.52
C SER A 43 9.00 -17.28 0.21
N PHE A 44 9.90 -17.78 -0.64
CA PHE A 44 10.25 -17.28 -1.97
C PHE A 44 10.57 -18.45 -2.92
N LEU A 45 10.52 -18.18 -4.22
CA LEU A 45 10.97 -19.06 -5.29
C LEU A 45 12.33 -18.59 -5.78
N VAL A 46 13.15 -19.52 -6.26
CA VAL A 46 14.42 -19.18 -6.92
C VAL A 46 14.50 -19.89 -8.26
N GLN A 47 14.81 -19.14 -9.32
CA GLN A 47 15.26 -19.70 -10.59
C GLN A 47 16.78 -19.54 -10.68
N LEU A 48 17.50 -20.66 -10.70
CA LEU A 48 18.95 -20.72 -10.74
C LEU A 48 19.47 -20.68 -12.18
N LYS A 49 20.50 -19.89 -12.42
CA LYS A 49 21.20 -19.76 -13.70
C LYS A 49 22.70 -19.86 -13.48
N ALA A 50 23.42 -20.36 -14.49
CA ALA A 50 24.88 -20.35 -14.49
C ALA A 50 25.41 -18.91 -14.63
N ALA A 51 26.63 -18.67 -14.15
CA ALA A 51 27.30 -17.37 -14.25
C ALA A 51 27.40 -16.79 -15.67
N SER A 52 27.37 -17.63 -16.71
CA SER A 52 27.39 -17.20 -18.11
C SER A 52 26.13 -16.48 -18.58
N PHE A 53 25.03 -16.54 -17.82
CA PHE A 53 23.79 -15.87 -18.18
C PHE A 53 23.79 -14.41 -17.71
N THR A 54 23.54 -13.51 -18.65
CA THR A 54 23.35 -12.07 -18.42
C THR A 54 21.88 -11.66 -18.47
N SER A 55 20.98 -12.58 -18.84
CA SER A 55 19.55 -12.32 -18.89
C SER A 55 18.72 -13.59 -18.82
N VAL A 56 17.44 -13.45 -18.48
CA VAL A 56 16.44 -14.52 -18.48
C VAL A 56 15.30 -14.11 -19.40
N CYS A 57 14.98 -14.95 -20.38
CA CYS A 57 13.91 -14.71 -21.35
C CYS A 57 12.74 -15.66 -21.11
N TYR A 58 11.53 -15.11 -21.16
CA TYR A 58 10.26 -15.83 -21.17
C TYR A 58 9.54 -15.48 -22.47
N ASP A 59 9.61 -16.38 -23.45
CA ASP A 59 9.15 -16.14 -24.82
C ASP A 59 8.16 -17.19 -25.34
N THR A 60 7.81 -18.18 -24.52
CA THR A 60 6.74 -19.14 -24.80
C THR A 60 5.45 -18.77 -24.05
N PRO A 61 4.27 -19.14 -24.55
CA PRO A 61 3.00 -18.92 -23.85
C PRO A 61 2.98 -19.50 -22.44
N ASP A 62 3.54 -20.70 -22.24
CA ASP A 62 3.62 -21.36 -20.93
C ASP A 62 4.56 -20.61 -20.00
N ALA A 63 5.69 -20.11 -20.51
CA ALA A 63 6.63 -19.30 -19.74
C ALA A 63 6.01 -18.00 -19.25
N LEU A 64 5.27 -17.32 -20.13
CA LEU A 64 4.57 -16.09 -19.81
C LEU A 64 3.44 -16.35 -18.81
N THR A 65 2.65 -17.40 -19.02
CA THR A 65 1.58 -17.81 -18.09
C THR A 65 2.15 -18.12 -16.72
N TRP A 66 3.28 -18.80 -16.65
CA TRP A 66 3.95 -19.10 -15.39
C TRP A 66 4.45 -17.84 -14.67
N VAL A 67 5.21 -16.98 -15.35
CA VAL A 67 5.82 -15.78 -14.72
C VAL A 67 4.78 -14.72 -14.36
N THR A 68 3.66 -14.67 -15.07
CA THR A 68 2.55 -13.74 -14.80
C THR A 68 1.71 -14.16 -13.58
N ASN A 69 1.53 -15.47 -13.39
CA ASN A 69 0.71 -16.07 -12.34
C ASN A 69 1.49 -16.44 -11.06
N LEU A 70 2.70 -15.92 -10.90
CA LEU A 70 3.50 -16.16 -9.69
C LEU A 70 2.79 -15.66 -8.44
N GLU A 71 2.47 -16.59 -7.55
CA GLU A 71 1.89 -16.26 -6.25
C GLU A 71 2.94 -15.91 -5.20
N ILE A 72 4.14 -16.49 -5.34
CA ILE A 72 5.24 -16.37 -4.39
C ILE A 72 6.35 -15.52 -5.04
N PRO A 73 7.05 -14.64 -4.29
CA PRO A 73 8.14 -13.83 -4.83
C PRO A 73 9.22 -14.68 -5.50
N LEU A 74 9.67 -14.26 -6.67
CA LEU A 74 10.74 -14.92 -7.41
C LEU A 74 12.06 -14.16 -7.25
N PHE A 75 13.13 -14.86 -6.92
CA PHE A 75 14.49 -14.40 -7.18
C PHE A 75 15.08 -15.12 -8.38
N ILE A 76 15.96 -14.43 -9.11
CA ILE A 76 16.88 -15.08 -10.02
C ILE A 76 18.21 -15.26 -9.27
N GLY A 77 18.69 -16.49 -9.18
CA GLY A 77 19.96 -16.82 -8.54
C GLY A 77 21.03 -17.15 -9.57
N ARG A 78 22.09 -16.35 -9.65
CA ARG A 78 23.24 -16.65 -10.51
C ARG A 78 24.31 -17.39 -9.71
N VAL A 79 24.73 -18.55 -10.18
CA VAL A 79 25.68 -19.43 -9.49
C VAL A 79 27.00 -19.46 -10.23
N THR A 80 28.06 -19.12 -9.50
CA THR A 80 29.45 -19.16 -9.96
C THR A 80 30.15 -20.34 -9.27
N LEU A 81 30.97 -21.08 -10.02
CA LEU A 81 31.72 -22.22 -9.48
C LEU A 81 33.10 -21.81 -8.94
N ASN A 82 33.74 -20.80 -9.55
CA ASN A 82 35.08 -20.34 -9.18
C ASN A 82 35.16 -18.79 -9.18
N PRO A 83 35.21 -18.14 -8.01
CA PRO A 83 34.96 -18.72 -6.68
C PRO A 83 33.51 -19.21 -6.54
N SER A 84 33.29 -20.25 -5.72
CA SER A 84 31.97 -20.83 -5.51
C SER A 84 31.08 -19.86 -4.74
N GLY A 85 30.07 -19.30 -5.41
CA GLY A 85 29.18 -18.30 -4.84
C GLY A 85 27.85 -18.20 -5.55
N VAL A 86 26.92 -17.47 -4.92
CA VAL A 86 25.59 -17.20 -5.46
C VAL A 86 25.27 -15.72 -5.33
N GLU A 87 24.73 -15.16 -6.39
CA GLU A 87 24.15 -13.82 -6.44
C GLU A 87 22.64 -13.97 -6.54
N LEU A 88 21.90 -13.30 -5.66
CA LEU A 88 20.44 -13.23 -5.75
C LEU A 88 20.01 -11.89 -6.33
N PHE A 89 19.10 -11.93 -7.30
CA PHE A 89 18.52 -10.75 -7.95
C PHE A 89 17.03 -10.66 -7.67
N SER A 90 16.59 -9.51 -7.17
CA SER A 90 15.16 -9.24 -6.91
C SER A 90 14.42 -9.03 -8.21
N THR A 91 13.32 -9.76 -8.42
CA THR A 91 12.47 -9.55 -9.60
C THR A 91 11.44 -8.44 -9.38
N GLN A 92 11.65 -7.49 -8.46
CA GLN A 92 10.64 -6.46 -8.17
C GLN A 92 10.21 -5.64 -9.40
N ARG A 93 11.07 -5.45 -10.41
CA ARG A 93 10.72 -4.76 -11.66
C ARG A 93 9.88 -5.61 -12.62
N LEU A 94 9.77 -6.91 -12.40
CA LEU A 94 8.81 -7.75 -13.12
C LEU A 94 7.39 -7.24 -12.91
N HIS A 95 7.05 -6.76 -11.70
CA HIS A 95 5.73 -6.19 -11.43
C HIS A 95 5.40 -4.98 -12.31
N GLN A 96 6.42 -4.19 -12.68
CA GLN A 96 6.26 -3.08 -13.61
C GLN A 96 5.89 -3.58 -15.00
N ILE A 97 6.70 -4.50 -15.55
CA ILE A 97 6.51 -5.04 -16.91
C ILE A 97 5.11 -5.64 -17.05
N LEU A 98 4.66 -6.39 -16.04
CA LEU A 98 3.38 -7.09 -16.06
C LEU A 98 2.17 -6.14 -16.14
N LEU A 99 2.36 -4.85 -15.88
CA LEU A 99 1.33 -3.82 -16.06
C LEU A 99 1.33 -3.21 -17.47
N GLU A 100 2.43 -3.27 -18.21
CA GLU A 100 2.63 -2.60 -19.49
C GLU A 100 2.25 -3.48 -20.69
N GLN A 101 1.00 -3.94 -20.70
CA GLN A 101 0.41 -4.75 -21.78
C GLN A 101 0.26 -3.94 -23.09
N PRO A 102 0.33 -4.58 -24.28
CA PRO A 102 0.56 -6.01 -24.51
C PRO A 102 2.04 -6.41 -24.43
N TYR A 103 2.30 -7.66 -24.05
CA TYR A 103 3.63 -8.28 -24.15
C TYR A 103 3.54 -9.74 -24.63
N ASP A 104 4.38 -10.08 -25.59
CA ASP A 104 4.55 -11.42 -26.17
C ASP A 104 5.86 -12.07 -25.71
N LYS A 105 6.77 -11.28 -25.13
CA LYS A 105 8.05 -11.74 -24.55
C LYS A 105 8.45 -10.86 -23.36
N ILE A 106 8.94 -11.48 -22.30
CA ILE A 106 9.52 -10.79 -21.15
C ILE A 106 11.01 -11.14 -21.05
N HIS A 107 11.85 -10.12 -21.01
CA HIS A 107 13.30 -10.27 -20.98
C HIS A 107 13.87 -9.53 -19.77
N LEU A 108 14.30 -10.28 -18.76
CA LEU A 108 14.90 -9.74 -17.54
C LEU A 108 16.41 -9.68 -17.72
N LEU A 109 16.96 -8.47 -17.72
CA LEU A 109 18.40 -8.24 -17.81
C LEU A 109 18.99 -8.28 -16.40
N LEU A 110 20.04 -9.08 -16.22
CA LEU A 110 20.85 -9.13 -15.00
C LEU A 110 21.96 -8.09 -15.14
N ASP A 111 22.20 -7.33 -14.07
CA ASP A 111 23.17 -6.23 -14.02
C ASP A 111 22.82 -5.03 -14.94
N SER A 112 23.69 -4.02 -15.00
CA SER A 112 23.56 -2.78 -15.78
C SER A 112 23.61 -3.00 -17.30
N GLY A 113 22.78 -3.89 -17.83
CA GLY A 113 22.48 -3.97 -19.25
C GLY A 113 21.81 -2.67 -19.70
N ASP A 114 22.29 -2.14 -20.81
CA ASP A 114 21.90 -0.85 -21.38
C ASP A 114 20.40 -0.89 -21.78
N GLU A 115 19.55 -0.17 -21.03
CA GLU A 115 18.13 0.01 -21.39
C GLU A 115 17.96 0.94 -22.62
N SER A 116 19.06 1.44 -23.19
CA SER A 116 19.12 2.43 -24.27
C SER A 116 18.58 1.96 -25.62
N SER A 117 18.47 0.65 -25.85
CA SER A 117 17.91 0.11 -27.10
C SER A 117 16.38 0.07 -27.05
N LYS A 118 15.71 0.75 -28.01
CA LYS A 118 14.26 0.64 -28.20
C LYS A 118 13.87 -0.84 -28.29
N SER A 119 13.05 -1.29 -27.35
CA SER A 119 12.57 -2.68 -27.35
C SER A 119 11.60 -2.88 -28.53
N PRO A 120 11.69 -3.99 -29.27
CA PRO A 120 10.72 -4.32 -30.31
C PRO A 120 9.30 -4.38 -29.74
N VAL A 121 8.30 -4.08 -30.56
CA VAL A 121 6.88 -4.20 -30.17
C VAL A 121 6.61 -5.63 -29.68
N GLY A 122 5.93 -5.77 -28.54
CA GLY A 122 5.65 -7.06 -27.89
C GLY A 122 6.79 -7.62 -27.02
N CYS A 123 8.04 -7.14 -27.16
CA CYS A 123 9.15 -7.53 -26.29
C CYS A 123 9.33 -6.50 -25.17
N ARG A 124 9.20 -6.92 -23.92
CA ARG A 124 9.43 -6.06 -22.75
C ARG A 124 10.73 -6.43 -22.07
N ARG A 125 11.63 -5.46 -21.98
CA ARG A 125 12.91 -5.58 -21.27
C ARG A 125 12.82 -4.84 -19.94
N ALA A 126 13.29 -5.45 -18.87
CA ALA A 126 13.58 -4.71 -17.63
C ALA A 126 14.91 -5.15 -17.04
N ASN A 127 15.70 -4.15 -16.67
CA ASN A 127 16.90 -4.36 -15.90
C ASN A 127 16.55 -4.53 -14.42
N ILE A 128 16.71 -5.74 -13.86
CA ILE A 128 16.30 -6.00 -12.48
C ILE A 128 17.26 -5.44 -11.41
N GLY A 129 18.30 -4.72 -11.84
CA GLY A 129 19.25 -4.03 -10.98
C GLY A 129 20.41 -4.94 -10.53
N PRO A 130 21.26 -4.42 -9.63
CA PRO A 130 22.34 -5.20 -9.06
C PRO A 130 21.80 -6.31 -8.15
N PRO A 131 22.60 -7.37 -7.87
CA PRO A 131 22.17 -8.41 -6.95
C PRO A 131 21.83 -7.81 -5.58
N VAL A 132 20.79 -8.33 -4.93
CA VAL A 132 20.41 -7.93 -3.55
C VAL A 132 21.47 -8.38 -2.56
N HIS A 133 22.01 -9.57 -2.78
CA HIS A 133 23.07 -10.13 -1.94
C HIS A 133 23.90 -11.10 -2.77
N PHE A 134 25.19 -11.18 -2.43
CA PHE A 134 26.14 -12.12 -2.95
C PHE A 134 26.87 -12.76 -1.77
N TRP A 135 27.09 -14.06 -1.84
CA TRP A 135 27.93 -14.75 -0.86
C TRP A 135 28.61 -15.98 -1.46
N SER A 136 29.81 -16.24 -0.94
CA SER A 136 30.56 -17.46 -1.17
C SER A 136 30.30 -18.52 -0.09
N LEU A 137 30.88 -19.71 -0.27
CA LEU A 137 30.94 -20.73 0.78
C LEU A 137 31.67 -20.24 2.04
N GLU A 138 32.70 -19.41 1.86
CA GLU A 138 33.51 -18.86 2.97
C GLU A 138 32.72 -17.81 3.76
N ASP A 139 32.03 -16.91 3.06
CA ASP A 139 31.16 -15.91 3.69
C ASP A 139 30.04 -16.59 4.49
N ALA A 140 29.46 -17.66 3.93
CA ALA A 140 28.40 -18.41 4.56
C ALA A 140 28.82 -19.20 5.82
N ALA A 141 30.14 -19.36 6.05
CA ALA A 141 30.68 -19.99 7.25
C ALA A 141 30.80 -19.01 8.43
N GLN A 142 30.68 -17.70 8.20
CA GLN A 142 30.81 -16.71 9.26
C GLN A 142 29.64 -16.78 10.27
N PRO A 143 29.89 -16.61 11.59
CA PRO A 143 28.86 -16.78 12.62
C PRO A 143 27.63 -15.86 12.44
N ASP A 144 27.85 -14.62 12.02
CA ASP A 144 26.79 -13.61 11.85
C ASP A 144 26.16 -13.60 10.45
N PHE A 145 26.61 -14.48 9.54
CA PHE A 145 26.17 -14.50 8.15
C PHE A 145 24.66 -14.62 8.02
N LEU A 146 24.05 -15.61 8.69
CA LEU A 146 22.61 -15.85 8.60
C LEU A 146 21.80 -14.62 9.02
N LYS A 147 22.22 -13.95 10.10
CA LYS A 147 21.54 -12.75 10.60
C LYS A 147 21.62 -11.62 9.57
N ARG A 148 22.81 -11.33 9.04
CA ARG A 148 22.98 -10.29 8.01
C ARG A 148 22.21 -10.62 6.74
N ALA A 149 22.30 -11.85 6.25
CA ALA A 149 21.58 -12.29 5.06
C ALA A 149 20.06 -12.19 5.25
N TYR A 150 19.55 -12.50 6.44
CA TYR A 150 18.13 -12.34 6.78
C TYR A 150 17.70 -10.87 6.76
N GLU A 151 18.48 -9.97 7.38
CA GLU A 151 18.22 -8.52 7.39
C GLU A 151 18.21 -7.91 5.98
N ILE A 152 19.01 -8.45 5.07
CA ILE A 152 19.05 -8.03 3.66
C ILE A 152 17.88 -8.62 2.88
N LEU A 153 17.65 -9.94 2.96
CA LEU A 153 16.72 -10.64 2.06
C LEU A 153 15.25 -10.47 2.46
N ARG A 154 14.93 -10.45 3.75
CA ARG A 154 13.54 -10.39 4.23
C ARG A 154 12.77 -9.18 3.67
N PRO A 155 13.30 -7.94 3.72
CA PRO A 155 12.60 -6.79 3.17
C PRO A 155 12.31 -6.92 1.67
N HIS A 156 13.20 -7.54 0.88
CA HIS A 156 12.95 -7.77 -0.54
C HIS A 156 11.82 -8.76 -0.79
N VAL A 157 11.74 -9.85 0.01
CA VAL A 157 10.65 -10.84 -0.11
C VAL A 157 9.31 -10.20 0.25
N GLU A 158 9.24 -9.50 1.38
CA GLU A 158 8.04 -8.78 1.82
C GLU A 158 7.58 -7.77 0.77
N HIS A 159 8.52 -7.01 0.23
CA HIS A 159 8.22 -5.98 -0.76
C HIS A 159 7.72 -6.57 -2.08
N MET A 160 8.30 -7.66 -2.57
CA MET A 160 7.77 -8.35 -3.76
C MET A 160 6.38 -8.94 -3.51
N ARG A 161 6.11 -9.51 -2.33
CA ARG A 161 4.75 -9.94 -1.95
C ARG A 161 3.77 -8.77 -1.98
N ARG A 162 4.19 -7.62 -1.44
CA ARG A 162 3.41 -6.39 -1.42
C ARG A 162 3.13 -5.88 -2.84
N ASN A 163 4.13 -5.82 -3.69
CA ASN A 163 3.98 -5.36 -5.08
C ASN A 163 3.09 -6.26 -5.91
N ARG A 164 3.03 -7.58 -5.63
CA ARG A 164 2.05 -8.47 -6.25
C ARG A 164 0.61 -7.97 -6.03
N LEU A 165 0.30 -7.50 -4.81
CA LEU A 165 -1.02 -7.00 -4.44
C LEU A 165 -1.26 -5.61 -5.05
N LEU A 166 -0.29 -4.70 -4.91
CA LEU A 166 -0.38 -3.33 -5.44
C LEU A 166 -0.50 -3.30 -6.97
N ARG A 167 0.05 -4.31 -7.66
CA ARG A 167 -0.08 -4.48 -9.11
C ARG A 167 -1.54 -4.48 -9.55
N GLY A 168 -2.45 -5.14 -8.82
CA GLY A 168 -3.88 -5.16 -9.15
C GLY A 168 -4.52 -3.77 -9.19
N LEU A 169 -3.94 -2.82 -8.46
CA LEU A 169 -4.37 -1.42 -8.43
C LEU A 169 -3.62 -0.50 -9.40
N GLY A 170 -2.62 -1.00 -10.13
CA GLY A 170 -1.77 -0.19 -10.98
C GLY A 170 -0.70 0.61 -10.22
N TYR A 171 -0.37 0.22 -8.99
CA TYR A 171 0.71 0.82 -8.19
C TYR A 171 1.89 -0.15 -8.02
N GLN A 172 3.05 0.42 -7.75
CA GLN A 172 4.24 -0.31 -7.34
C GLN A 172 4.99 0.47 -6.26
N HIS A 173 5.30 -0.17 -5.16
CA HIS A 173 6.28 0.31 -4.20
C HIS A 173 7.68 0.07 -4.80
N LEU A 174 8.58 1.02 -4.69
CA LEU A 174 9.96 0.91 -5.18
C LEU A 174 10.91 0.73 -4.01
N LEU A 175 11.86 -0.19 -4.14
CA LEU A 175 13.03 -0.23 -3.25
C LEU A 175 14.26 0.26 -4.00
N ARG A 176 15.12 0.99 -3.29
CA ARG A 176 16.50 1.27 -3.71
C ARG A 176 17.44 0.50 -2.79
N TRP A 177 18.50 -0.07 -3.35
CA TRP A 177 19.45 -0.86 -2.55
C TRP A 177 20.84 -0.85 -3.19
N ASP A 178 21.83 -1.06 -2.33
CA ASP A 178 23.17 -1.48 -2.73
C ASP A 178 23.32 -2.98 -2.41
N THR A 179 24.09 -3.71 -3.21
CA THR A 179 24.34 -5.14 -2.97
C THR A 179 24.87 -5.40 -1.57
N GLY A 180 24.21 -6.31 -0.85
CA GLY A 180 24.60 -6.70 0.50
C GLY A 180 24.18 -5.72 1.60
N ARG A 181 23.33 -4.74 1.30
CA ARG A 181 22.76 -3.82 2.30
C ARG A 181 21.23 -3.94 2.35
N PRO A 182 20.60 -3.69 3.51
CA PRO A 182 19.15 -3.59 3.58
C PRO A 182 18.64 -2.52 2.62
N PRO A 183 17.54 -2.78 1.91
CA PRO A 183 16.97 -1.81 0.98
C PRO A 183 16.35 -0.62 1.74
N VAL A 184 16.35 0.53 1.09
CA VAL A 184 15.65 1.74 1.55
C VAL A 184 14.39 1.97 0.72
N ASP A 185 13.41 2.61 1.34
CA ASP A 185 12.16 2.97 0.67
C ASP A 185 12.44 3.95 -0.48
N GLY A 186 12.06 3.55 -1.69
CA GLY A 186 12.17 4.33 -2.93
C GLY A 186 10.88 5.07 -3.28
N GLY A 187 9.85 4.98 -2.45
CA GLY A 187 8.53 5.59 -2.63
C GLY A 187 7.56 4.73 -3.46
N ILE A 188 6.42 5.33 -3.81
CA ILE A 188 5.37 4.68 -4.60
C ILE A 188 5.38 5.25 -6.02
N MET A 189 5.36 4.35 -7.00
CA MET A 189 5.19 4.67 -8.41
C MET A 189 3.80 4.24 -8.90
N VAL A 190 3.18 5.10 -9.70
CA VAL A 190 1.87 4.85 -10.34
C VAL A 190 2.12 4.43 -11.79
N LEU A 191 1.69 3.22 -12.16
CA LEU A 191 2.08 2.58 -13.42
C LEU A 191 0.94 2.42 -14.44
N ARG A 192 -0.33 2.47 -14.01
CA ARG A 192 -1.47 2.60 -14.93
C ARG A 192 -2.29 3.83 -14.58
N SER A 193 -2.75 4.53 -15.61
CA SER A 193 -3.84 5.50 -15.45
C SER A 193 -5.16 4.76 -15.65
N PRO A 194 -5.99 4.53 -14.62
CA PRO A 194 -7.42 4.39 -14.85
C PRO A 194 -7.91 5.69 -15.49
N ARG A 195 -8.84 5.60 -16.45
CA ARG A 195 -9.40 6.74 -17.21
C ARG A 195 -10.34 7.63 -16.37
N ASP A 196 -10.11 7.80 -15.06
CA ASP A 196 -11.15 8.39 -14.20
C ASP A 196 -10.62 9.12 -12.95
N ASN A 197 -11.38 10.13 -12.49
CA ASN A 197 -11.11 11.02 -11.34
C ASN A 197 -10.83 10.29 -10.00
N SER A 198 -11.09 8.98 -9.96
CA SER A 198 -10.71 8.00 -8.95
C SER A 198 -9.22 8.01 -8.52
N ARG A 199 -8.35 8.59 -9.35
CA ARG A 199 -6.88 8.57 -9.23
C ARG A 199 -6.34 9.31 -8.01
N ASN A 200 -6.81 10.52 -7.74
CA ASN A 200 -6.29 11.31 -6.60
C ASN A 200 -6.69 10.69 -5.27
N THR A 201 -7.95 10.28 -5.20
CA THR A 201 -8.54 9.60 -4.06
C THR A 201 -7.78 8.32 -3.71
N LEU A 202 -7.59 7.40 -4.65
CA LEU A 202 -6.85 6.15 -4.38
C LEU A 202 -5.35 6.39 -4.09
N CYS A 203 -4.70 7.36 -4.73
CA CYS A 203 -3.30 7.69 -4.44
C CYS A 203 -3.09 8.23 -3.02
N GLU A 204 -3.99 9.11 -2.55
CA GLU A 204 -3.97 9.62 -1.16
C GLU A 204 -4.25 8.49 -0.14
N MET A 205 -5.03 7.47 -0.54
CA MET A 205 -5.40 6.34 0.31
C MET A 205 -4.28 5.33 0.53
N VAL A 206 -3.45 5.04 -0.47
CA VAL A 206 -2.53 3.88 -0.44
C VAL A 206 -1.65 3.85 0.82
N PRO A 207 -0.99 4.95 1.26
CA PRO A 207 -0.18 4.93 2.48
C PRO A 207 -0.99 4.67 3.76
N HIS A 208 -2.22 5.16 3.81
CA HIS A 208 -3.09 5.06 4.99
C HIS A 208 -3.78 3.70 5.06
N VAL A 209 -4.30 3.20 3.93
CA VAL A 209 -4.77 1.83 3.76
C VAL A 209 -3.64 0.86 4.11
N HIS A 210 -2.41 1.13 3.64
CA HIS A 210 -1.23 0.34 3.99
C HIS A 210 -0.96 0.30 5.50
N LYS A 211 -1.03 1.45 6.17
CA LYS A 211 -0.87 1.55 7.63
C LYS A 211 -1.98 0.81 8.39
N VAL A 212 -3.24 0.99 7.99
CA VAL A 212 -4.39 0.27 8.57
C VAL A 212 -4.24 -1.24 8.40
N PHE A 213 -3.82 -1.71 7.22
CA PHE A 213 -3.57 -3.13 6.99
C PHE A 213 -2.45 -3.67 7.89
N LEU A 214 -1.34 -2.95 8.01
CA LEU A 214 -0.21 -3.37 8.86
C LEU A 214 -0.59 -3.41 10.35
N ASP A 215 -1.28 -2.37 10.83
CA ASP A 215 -1.60 -2.19 12.26
C ASP A 215 -2.83 -3.02 12.72
N VAL A 216 -3.83 -3.23 11.85
CA VAL A 216 -5.12 -3.86 12.23
C VAL A 216 -5.23 -5.32 11.79
N LEU A 217 -4.72 -5.67 10.60
CA LEU A 217 -4.97 -6.99 10.01
C LEU A 217 -3.81 -7.98 10.15
N GLY A 218 -2.62 -7.48 10.47
CA GLY A 218 -1.38 -8.26 10.44
C GLY A 218 -1.07 -8.80 9.03
N GLU A 219 0.11 -9.39 8.86
CA GLU A 219 0.57 -9.88 7.55
C GLU A 219 -0.31 -10.99 6.91
N ARG A 220 -1.27 -11.56 7.65
CA ARG A 220 -2.01 -12.77 7.26
C ARG A 220 -3.33 -12.53 6.51
N ARG A 221 -3.84 -11.29 6.38
CA ARG A 221 -5.12 -11.00 5.71
C ARG A 221 -5.02 -10.02 4.52
N TYR A 222 -3.90 -10.06 3.80
CA TYR A 222 -3.75 -9.33 2.54
C TYR A 222 -4.55 -9.94 1.37
N ALA A 223 -5.11 -11.14 1.53
CA ALA A 223 -5.92 -11.81 0.50
C ALA A 223 -7.29 -11.14 0.28
N ASP A 224 -7.74 -10.30 1.22
CA ASP A 224 -9.05 -9.63 1.18
C ASP A 224 -9.04 -8.35 0.31
N PHE A 225 -7.95 -8.08 -0.41
CA PHE A 225 -7.81 -6.88 -1.24
C PHE A 225 -8.82 -6.71 -2.40
N PRO A 226 -9.34 -7.78 -3.05
CA PRO A 226 -10.46 -7.67 -4.00
C PRO A 226 -11.68 -6.96 -3.39
N ILE A 227 -11.85 -7.01 -2.06
CA ILE A 227 -12.92 -6.33 -1.34
C ILE A 227 -12.79 -4.81 -1.48
N LEU A 228 -11.59 -4.22 -1.60
CA LEU A 228 -11.45 -2.75 -1.69
C LEU A 228 -11.96 -2.18 -3.01
N ILE A 229 -11.63 -2.83 -4.13
CA ILE A 229 -12.17 -2.42 -5.44
C ILE A 229 -13.68 -2.62 -5.46
N SER A 230 -14.16 -3.78 -4.98
CA SER A 230 -15.60 -4.03 -4.84
C SER A 230 -16.30 -3.09 -3.87
N LEU A 231 -15.64 -2.63 -2.81
CA LEU A 231 -16.15 -1.68 -1.82
C LEU A 231 -16.27 -0.29 -2.43
N VAL A 232 -15.24 0.16 -3.17
CA VAL A 232 -15.28 1.44 -3.91
C VAL A 232 -16.37 1.40 -4.98
N GLU A 233 -16.50 0.30 -5.72
CA GLU A 233 -17.58 0.12 -6.70
C GLU A 233 -18.97 0.04 -6.06
N MET A 234 -19.09 -0.64 -4.92
CA MET A 234 -20.32 -0.71 -4.12
C MET A 234 -20.71 0.69 -3.61
N MET A 235 -19.77 1.48 -3.08
CA MET A 235 -19.99 2.84 -2.63
C MET A 235 -20.52 3.73 -3.77
N ARG A 236 -19.92 3.61 -4.97
CA ARG A 236 -20.42 4.32 -6.16
C ARG A 236 -21.83 3.89 -6.54
N ARG A 237 -22.15 2.59 -6.49
CA ARG A 237 -23.51 2.10 -6.74
C ARG A 237 -24.52 2.61 -5.71
N GLN A 238 -24.07 2.86 -4.48
CA GLN A 238 -24.87 3.43 -3.40
C GLN A 238 -24.90 4.97 -3.42
N GLY A 239 -24.27 5.62 -4.40
CA GLY A 239 -24.19 7.09 -4.48
C GLY A 239 -23.30 7.74 -3.41
N VAL A 240 -22.49 6.94 -2.71
CA VAL A 240 -21.56 7.39 -1.67
C VAL A 240 -20.23 7.76 -2.32
N ASP A 241 -19.74 8.98 -2.07
CA ASP A 241 -18.42 9.43 -2.54
C ASP A 241 -17.32 8.52 -1.94
N PRO A 242 -16.50 7.85 -2.77
CA PRO A 242 -15.45 6.95 -2.29
C PRO A 242 -14.21 7.73 -1.86
N ASP A 243 -14.36 8.81 -1.08
CA ASP A 243 -13.23 9.59 -0.59
C ASP A 243 -12.31 8.74 0.31
N PRO A 244 -11.05 9.14 0.46
CA PRO A 244 -10.05 8.32 1.14
C PRO A 244 -10.40 7.91 2.56
N GLY A 245 -10.99 8.83 3.32
CA GLY A 245 -11.35 8.62 4.71
C GLY A 245 -12.52 7.64 4.84
N ASN A 246 -13.54 7.78 4.01
CA ASN A 246 -14.75 6.96 4.06
C ASN A 246 -14.47 5.52 3.63
N VAL A 247 -13.61 5.31 2.63
CA VAL A 247 -13.21 3.95 2.24
C VAL A 247 -12.40 3.28 3.35
N VAL A 248 -11.45 4.00 3.97
CA VAL A 248 -10.69 3.48 5.12
C VAL A 248 -11.61 3.14 6.29
N LEU A 249 -12.55 4.03 6.63
CA LEU A 249 -13.51 3.79 7.71
C LEU A 249 -14.42 2.60 7.44
N ARG A 250 -14.96 2.48 6.23
CA ARG A 250 -15.81 1.35 5.83
C ARG A 250 -15.04 0.04 5.75
N MET A 251 -13.76 0.10 5.37
CA MET A 251 -12.88 -1.05 5.39
C MET A 251 -12.65 -1.53 6.82
N VAL A 252 -12.35 -0.62 7.75
CA VAL A 252 -12.21 -0.98 9.17
C VAL A 252 -13.53 -1.49 9.74
N ALA A 253 -14.66 -0.87 9.39
CA ALA A 253 -15.99 -1.28 9.81
C ALA A 253 -16.41 -2.65 9.25
N SER A 254 -16.05 -3.00 8.02
CA SER A 254 -16.40 -4.31 7.43
C SER A 254 -15.58 -5.48 7.99
N ILE A 255 -14.41 -5.19 8.56
CA ILE A 255 -13.54 -6.19 9.22
C ILE A 255 -14.07 -6.53 10.62
N ALA A 256 -14.70 -5.57 11.31
CA ALA A 256 -15.45 -5.81 12.53
C ALA A 256 -16.81 -6.39 12.15
N GLN A 257 -17.26 -7.47 12.78
CA GLN A 257 -18.56 -8.07 12.43
C GLN A 257 -19.71 -7.13 12.80
N GLY A 258 -20.23 -6.36 11.84
CA GLY A 258 -21.49 -5.63 11.97
C GLY A 258 -21.59 -4.39 11.08
N PRO A 259 -22.77 -4.08 10.52
CA PRO A 259 -22.99 -2.86 9.73
C PRO A 259 -23.11 -1.57 10.56
N ASP A 260 -22.84 -1.60 11.87
CA ASP A 260 -22.92 -0.44 12.76
C ASP A 260 -21.59 -0.15 13.47
N ILE A 261 -21.17 1.10 13.35
CA ILE A 261 -19.95 1.70 13.88
C ILE A 261 -20.21 2.04 15.36
N ALA A 262 -20.00 1.08 16.27
CA ALA A 262 -20.24 1.24 17.70
C ALA A 262 -18.94 1.27 18.53
N ASP A 263 -18.77 2.34 19.31
CA ASP A 263 -17.89 2.64 20.46
C ASP A 263 -16.39 2.25 20.45
N GLU A 264 -15.96 1.18 19.78
CA GLU A 264 -14.55 0.87 19.55
C GLU A 264 -13.91 1.72 18.43
N ASP A 265 -14.70 2.56 17.77
CA ASP A 265 -14.33 3.30 16.55
C ASP A 265 -13.58 4.62 16.78
N VAL A 266 -13.61 5.15 18.00
CA VAL A 266 -12.81 6.31 18.42
C VAL A 266 -11.32 6.02 18.30
N ILE A 267 -10.91 4.77 18.61
CA ILE A 267 -9.54 4.31 18.41
C ILE A 267 -9.17 4.28 16.93
N ARG A 268 -10.11 4.02 16.03
CA ARG A 268 -9.84 3.79 14.60
C ARG A 268 -9.79 5.08 13.79
N LEU A 269 -10.41 6.17 14.26
CA LEU A 269 -10.27 7.51 13.67
C LEU A 269 -8.82 8.04 13.71
N ARG A 270 -7.96 7.50 14.59
CA ARG A 270 -6.51 7.80 14.61
C ARG A 270 -5.82 7.47 13.28
N TYR A 271 -6.33 6.49 12.54
CA TYR A 271 -5.74 6.05 11.27
C TYR A 271 -6.02 7.03 10.12
N LEU A 272 -6.88 8.03 10.36
CA LEU A 272 -7.17 9.09 9.40
C LEU A 272 -6.16 10.25 9.46
N ALA A 273 -5.19 10.21 10.38
CA ALA A 273 -4.16 11.24 10.48
C ALA A 273 -3.34 11.30 9.17
N GLY A 274 -3.17 12.50 8.61
CA GLY A 274 -2.55 12.73 7.30
C GLY A 274 -3.52 13.02 6.16
N PHE A 275 -4.84 12.81 6.34
CA PHE A 275 -5.82 13.18 5.32
C PHE A 275 -6.16 14.67 5.38
N SER A 276 -5.92 15.36 4.26
CA SER A 276 -6.33 16.76 4.11
C SER A 276 -7.86 16.92 4.02
N GLY A 277 -8.57 15.88 3.56
CA GLY A 277 -10.03 15.88 3.43
C GLY A 277 -10.66 14.57 3.89
N LEU A 278 -11.75 14.66 4.65
CA LEU A 278 -12.52 13.54 5.16
C LEU A 278 -14.02 13.72 4.87
N CYS A 279 -14.68 12.71 4.33
CA CYS A 279 -16.13 12.63 4.33
C CYS A 279 -16.58 11.58 5.35
N LEU A 280 -17.43 12.00 6.29
CA LEU A 280 -18.08 11.14 7.28
C LEU A 280 -19.59 11.02 7.01
N SER A 281 -20.04 11.42 5.83
CA SER A 281 -21.44 11.35 5.41
C SER A 281 -21.89 9.89 5.30
N HIS A 282 -23.14 9.62 5.67
CA HIS A 282 -23.72 8.26 5.68
C HIS A 282 -23.02 7.27 6.63
N LEU A 283 -22.40 7.77 7.70
CA LEU A 283 -21.90 6.97 8.81
C LEU A 283 -22.75 7.23 10.06
N THR A 284 -23.12 6.18 10.79
CA THR A 284 -23.81 6.25 12.09
C THR A 284 -22.79 6.59 13.18
N LEU A 285 -22.21 7.79 13.17
CA LEU A 285 -21.26 8.23 14.20
C LEU A 285 -21.99 8.87 15.38
N ARG A 286 -21.62 8.45 16.61
CA ARG A 286 -21.98 9.20 17.82
C ARG A 286 -21.21 10.52 17.88
N GLU A 287 -21.84 11.56 18.43
CA GLU A 287 -21.25 12.89 18.52
C GLU A 287 -19.93 12.92 19.32
N GLU A 288 -19.83 12.09 20.36
CA GLU A 288 -18.63 11.93 21.21
C GLU A 288 -17.40 11.47 20.40
N SER A 289 -17.62 10.64 19.37
CA SER A 289 -16.56 10.10 18.52
C SER A 289 -15.89 11.16 17.63
N LEU A 290 -16.55 12.30 17.42
CA LEU A 290 -15.96 13.44 16.69
C LEU A 290 -14.72 14.01 17.41
N GLY A 291 -14.57 13.73 18.71
CA GLY A 291 -13.39 14.06 19.50
C GLY A 291 -12.10 13.37 19.05
N ALA A 292 -12.18 12.31 18.24
CA ALA A 292 -11.00 11.59 17.74
C ALA A 292 -10.61 11.89 16.28
N ILE A 293 -11.33 12.79 15.60
CA ILE A 293 -10.94 13.27 14.27
C ILE A 293 -9.53 13.90 14.34
N PRO A 294 -8.60 13.61 13.42
CA PRO A 294 -7.27 14.22 13.45
C PRO A 294 -7.31 15.76 13.34
N GLU A 295 -6.46 16.47 14.08
CA GLU A 295 -6.44 17.94 14.11
C GLU A 295 -5.87 18.59 12.85
N ASP A 296 -5.19 17.81 12.02
CA ASP A 296 -4.55 18.24 10.78
C ASP A 296 -5.50 18.30 9.57
N VAL A 297 -6.75 17.87 9.74
CA VAL A 297 -7.78 17.84 8.70
C VAL A 297 -8.12 19.26 8.22
N GLN A 298 -8.13 19.46 6.90
CA GLN A 298 -8.43 20.75 6.28
C GLN A 298 -9.84 20.82 5.68
N LYS A 299 -10.42 19.68 5.30
CA LYS A 299 -11.76 19.58 4.71
C LYS A 299 -12.54 18.48 5.43
N LEU A 300 -13.73 18.79 5.92
CA LEU A 300 -14.60 17.83 6.57
C LEU A 300 -16.01 17.92 5.97
N ALA A 301 -16.59 16.78 5.61
CA ALA A 301 -17.96 16.71 5.11
C ALA A 301 -18.80 15.73 5.93
N MET A 302 -19.95 16.20 6.40
CA MET A 302 -20.93 15.48 7.20
C MET A 302 -22.31 15.86 6.69
N VAL A 303 -22.77 15.14 5.68
CA VAL A 303 -24.04 15.39 4.98
C VAL A 303 -25.10 14.39 5.42
N ASP A 304 -26.30 14.88 5.72
CA ASP A 304 -27.46 14.10 6.15
C ASP A 304 -27.16 13.16 7.34
N VAL A 305 -26.32 13.62 8.28
CA VAL A 305 -26.02 12.91 9.54
C VAL A 305 -26.78 13.55 10.72
N PRO A 306 -27.14 12.78 11.77
CA PRO A 306 -27.89 13.28 12.92
C PRO A 306 -27.00 14.09 13.89
N LEU A 307 -26.31 15.11 13.38
CA LEU A 307 -25.43 15.99 14.13
C LEU A 307 -26.18 17.22 14.67
N THR A 308 -25.97 17.53 15.94
CA THR A 308 -26.54 18.68 16.67
C THR A 308 -25.45 19.65 17.14
N ASP A 309 -25.85 20.76 17.75
CA ASP A 309 -24.92 21.75 18.30
C ASP A 309 -24.00 21.18 19.40
N ALA A 310 -24.40 20.09 20.07
CA ALA A 310 -23.58 19.40 21.07
C ALA A 310 -22.35 18.75 20.44
N GLY A 311 -22.52 18.03 19.32
CA GLY A 311 -21.41 17.43 18.59
C GLY A 311 -20.42 18.45 17.98
N ILE A 312 -20.87 19.66 17.66
CA ILE A 312 -20.00 20.73 17.11
C ILE A 312 -18.87 21.12 18.08
N VAL A 313 -19.03 20.95 19.39
CA VAL A 313 -17.97 21.24 20.39
C VAL A 313 -16.68 20.49 20.06
N HIS A 314 -16.80 19.25 19.61
CA HIS A 314 -15.64 18.41 19.31
C HIS A 314 -14.86 18.85 18.07
N LEU A 315 -15.44 19.71 17.22
CA LEU A 315 -14.79 20.25 16.02
C LEU A 315 -13.95 21.49 16.31
N GLN A 316 -14.12 22.15 17.47
CA GLN A 316 -13.45 23.41 17.80
C GLN A 316 -11.93 23.30 17.84
N ARG A 317 -11.40 22.10 18.14
CA ARG A 317 -9.96 21.81 18.15
C ARG A 317 -9.33 21.68 16.75
N LEU A 318 -10.13 21.62 15.69
CA LEU A 318 -9.67 21.42 14.31
C LEU A 318 -9.15 22.74 13.72
N ASN A 319 -8.07 23.27 14.28
CA ASN A 319 -7.50 24.59 13.96
C ASN A 319 -6.96 24.74 12.53
N ARG A 320 -6.90 23.65 11.76
CA ARG A 320 -6.51 23.65 10.34
C ARG A 320 -7.70 23.50 9.39
N LEU A 321 -8.92 23.34 9.92
CA LEU A 321 -10.12 23.13 9.10
C LEU A 321 -10.45 24.39 8.30
N THR A 322 -10.46 24.27 6.98
CA THR A 322 -10.73 25.37 6.04
C THR A 322 -12.07 25.21 5.33
N ARG A 323 -12.55 23.97 5.15
CA ARG A 323 -13.84 23.67 4.52
C ARG A 323 -14.66 22.73 5.38
N LEU A 324 -15.91 23.07 5.63
CA LEU A 324 -16.84 22.26 6.41
C LEU A 324 -18.18 22.15 5.68
N ASN A 325 -18.67 20.93 5.43
CA ASN A 325 -20.01 20.69 4.90
C ASN A 325 -20.88 20.04 5.98
N LEU A 326 -21.97 20.71 6.37
CA LEU A 326 -22.95 20.27 7.37
C LEU A 326 -24.36 20.20 6.79
N GLU A 327 -24.48 20.02 5.47
CA GLU A 327 -25.77 19.97 4.80
C GLU A 327 -26.69 18.87 5.38
N GLY A 328 -27.95 19.21 5.64
CA GLY A 328 -28.94 18.26 6.15
C GLY A 328 -28.76 17.87 7.62
N THR A 329 -27.89 18.56 8.38
CA THR A 329 -27.72 18.34 9.83
C THR A 329 -28.71 19.16 10.67
N GLN A 330 -28.77 18.91 11.98
CA GLN A 330 -29.69 19.57 12.92
C GLN A 330 -29.09 20.77 13.66
N ILE A 331 -27.99 21.32 13.14
CA ILE A 331 -27.33 22.49 13.74
C ILE A 331 -28.22 23.73 13.72
N THR A 332 -28.02 24.61 14.70
CA THR A 332 -28.69 25.90 14.84
C THR A 332 -27.68 27.04 14.92
N ASP A 333 -28.15 28.26 15.14
CA ASP A 333 -27.31 29.43 15.39
C ASP A 333 -26.32 29.21 16.55
N CYS A 334 -26.69 28.42 17.57
CA CYS A 334 -25.79 28.10 18.68
C CYS A 334 -24.56 27.29 18.22
N GLY A 335 -24.75 26.40 17.24
CA GLY A 335 -23.66 25.67 16.61
C GLY A 335 -22.73 26.60 15.83
N LEU A 336 -23.26 27.61 15.15
CA LEU A 336 -22.44 28.60 14.43
C LEU A 336 -21.55 29.42 15.37
N ASP A 337 -22.06 29.82 16.53
CA ASP A 337 -21.26 30.55 17.54
C ASP A 337 -20.04 29.72 17.99
N ARG A 338 -20.19 28.39 18.05
CA ARG A 338 -19.09 27.47 18.36
C ARG A 338 -18.10 27.35 17.20
N LEU A 339 -18.59 27.27 15.95
CA LEU A 339 -17.75 27.22 14.75
C LEU A 339 -16.93 28.51 14.54
N ALA A 340 -17.38 29.66 15.05
CA ALA A 340 -16.65 30.92 14.98
C ALA A 340 -15.26 30.86 15.66
N THR A 341 -15.03 29.89 16.55
CA THR A 341 -13.72 29.65 17.19
C THR A 341 -12.68 29.10 16.21
N ILE A 342 -13.12 28.43 15.14
CA ILE A 342 -12.26 27.82 14.12
C ILE A 342 -11.83 28.89 13.12
N ARG A 343 -10.85 29.72 13.50
CA ARG A 343 -10.39 30.89 12.72
C ARG A 343 -9.82 30.54 11.34
N SER A 344 -9.47 29.28 11.11
CA SER A 344 -9.02 28.77 9.81
C SER A 344 -10.16 28.56 8.81
N LEU A 345 -11.43 28.51 9.24
CA LEU A 345 -12.56 28.19 8.39
C LEU A 345 -12.75 29.26 7.29
N ARG A 346 -12.92 28.80 6.06
CA ARG A 346 -13.07 29.64 4.85
C ARG A 346 -14.31 29.31 4.05
N TRP A 347 -14.82 28.10 4.16
CA TRP A 347 -16.00 27.66 3.43
C TRP A 347 -16.88 26.79 4.32
N LEU A 348 -18.18 27.09 4.36
CA LEU A 348 -19.16 26.40 5.18
C LEU A 348 -20.45 26.18 4.37
N ASN A 349 -20.88 24.91 4.22
CA ASN A 349 -22.21 24.58 3.69
C ASN A 349 -23.13 24.18 4.84
N ILE A 350 -24.27 24.87 4.93
CA ILE A 350 -25.31 24.71 5.95
C ILE A 350 -26.70 24.60 5.32
N ARG A 351 -26.77 24.20 4.04
CA ARG A 351 -28.04 23.90 3.38
C ARG A 351 -28.85 22.90 4.19
N ARG A 352 -30.17 23.08 4.19
CA ARG A 352 -31.11 22.18 4.89
C ARG A 352 -30.80 22.01 6.40
N THR A 353 -30.26 23.05 7.04
CA THR A 353 -30.08 23.11 8.51
C THR A 353 -31.15 24.01 9.16
N ARG A 354 -31.08 24.20 10.50
CA ARG A 354 -31.98 25.09 11.25
C ARG A 354 -31.35 26.46 11.56
N VAL A 355 -30.30 26.82 10.84
CA VAL A 355 -29.62 28.12 10.96
C VAL A 355 -30.49 29.24 10.41
N THR A 356 -30.50 30.39 11.08
CA THR A 356 -31.21 31.59 10.65
C THR A 356 -30.29 32.59 9.94
N PRO A 357 -30.83 33.54 9.14
CA PRO A 357 -30.03 34.62 8.57
C PRO A 357 -29.26 35.44 9.63
N ALA A 358 -29.84 35.65 10.82
CA ALA A 358 -29.18 36.36 11.91
C ALA A 358 -27.94 35.59 12.45
N GLY A 359 -28.01 34.25 12.52
CA GLY A 359 -26.85 33.41 12.82
C GLY A 359 -25.74 33.53 11.78
N ILE A 360 -26.10 33.56 10.50
CA ILE A 360 -25.16 33.72 9.37
C ILE A 360 -24.43 35.08 9.48
N ASP A 361 -25.17 36.15 9.76
CA ASP A 361 -24.59 37.50 9.87
C ASP A 361 -23.59 37.60 11.03
N ARG A 362 -23.93 37.00 12.19
CA ARG A 362 -23.00 36.91 13.34
C ARG A 362 -21.73 36.12 13.01
N LEU A 363 -21.87 35.02 12.29
CA LEU A 363 -20.72 34.21 11.86
C LEU A 363 -19.83 34.97 10.88
N LYS A 364 -20.41 35.68 9.91
CA LYS A 364 -19.66 36.54 8.97
C LYS A 364 -18.94 37.69 9.68
N ALA A 365 -19.56 38.31 10.68
CA ALA A 365 -18.92 39.32 11.51
C ALA A 365 -17.69 38.76 12.25
N SER A 366 -17.77 37.51 12.71
CA SER A 366 -16.68 36.83 13.43
C SER A 366 -15.58 36.28 12.49
N LEU A 367 -15.95 35.87 11.28
CA LEU A 367 -15.10 35.28 10.26
C LEU A 367 -15.31 35.99 8.90
N PRO A 368 -14.73 37.18 8.68
CA PRO A 368 -15.07 38.02 7.51
C PRO A 368 -14.66 37.43 6.15
N LYS A 369 -13.84 36.38 6.13
CA LYS A 369 -13.39 35.69 4.91
C LYS A 369 -14.13 34.38 4.64
N ILE A 370 -15.21 34.09 5.38
CA ILE A 370 -15.97 32.85 5.23
C ILE A 370 -16.96 32.96 4.07
N GLU A 371 -16.92 31.98 3.19
CA GLU A 371 -17.94 31.72 2.18
C GLU A 371 -18.97 30.76 2.77
N ILE A 372 -20.24 31.17 2.77
CA ILE A 372 -21.34 30.38 3.32
C ILE A 372 -22.29 30.00 2.20
N VAL A 373 -22.52 28.70 2.06
CA VAL A 373 -23.54 28.12 1.18
C VAL A 373 -24.73 27.75 2.04
N CYS A 374 -25.86 28.41 1.81
CA CYS A 374 -27.11 28.23 2.53
C CYS A 374 -28.24 27.76 1.62
#